data_AF-A0A933J4U5-F1
#
_entry.id   AF-A0A933J4U5-F1
#
_cell.length_a   1.000
_cell.length_b   1.000
_cell.length_c   1.000
_cell.angle_alpha   90.00
_cell.angle_beta   90.00
_cell.angle_gamma   90.00
#
_symmetry.space_group_name_H-M   'P 1'
#
loop_
_entity.id
_entity.type
_entity.pdbx_description
1 polymer ?
#
loop_
_entity_poly.entity_id
_entity_poly.type
_entity_poly.pdbx_seq_one_letter_code
_entity_poly.pdbx_strand_id
1 'polypeptide(L)'
;MNPSKKIVLSTAVGIALLLAACSASQSVSPLESTSVPVPIASTSTPTARLTAAPTSVTATPTGAPSSTPTDEPTTAPTGTLTPTPTITVTPTRLNSVELSACATIWEPGYYKLIANIKTPEYDCIYVQSHNVVFDCDNHTIEGNGFNGYAVFVRKWGFPFQETPTNVEIKNCRVSRHRNGIFVNGANNVYIHHNDLSNNRDTVDRQRFGIFLGMTEGGGLRLDGVSGGRVEFNTTNAQAIGIDIRDSDRISVRNNTTNGNSAWGISLLNTSNSQVSNNVARDNIRYCAWGDGTVGRGCDAGGIILQDGASNNVISENTITGENGNGVFIKAHGVRCGNNNVIQGNKIIDAIYNAIEFSFCRGNRVIGNELSGSYDAVWFGFSANTEIRGNVIRDMRNHGIISYNSQNSIVADNQIVNSREGIYFYWDKWNPKEFYFLTPTTDNFASRDNSILDNLLRDNAVAGIRLTNSIQNRVSGNRFENNGRNLWLEGRTEGTTISNAP
;
A
#
# COMPACT_ATOMS: atom_id res chain seq x y z
N MET A 1 -13.49 -26.27 -74.82
CA MET A 1 -13.29 -26.78 -73.45
C MET A 1 -11.91 -26.34 -72.99
N ASN A 2 -11.88 -25.32 -72.13
CA ASN A 2 -10.72 -24.61 -71.58
C ASN A 2 -11.27 -23.80 -70.39
N PRO A 3 -10.48 -23.33 -69.43
CA PRO A 3 -9.49 -24.03 -68.61
C PRO A 3 -9.73 -23.81 -67.11
N SER A 4 -8.99 -24.53 -66.29
CA SER A 4 -8.84 -24.31 -64.84
C SER A 4 -7.91 -23.12 -64.55
N LYS A 5 -8.33 -22.22 -63.65
CA LYS A 5 -7.44 -21.28 -62.91
C LYS A 5 -8.04 -20.90 -61.55
N LYS A 6 -7.12 -20.82 -60.59
CA LYS A 6 -7.17 -20.33 -59.20
C LYS A 6 -8.30 -19.34 -58.85
N ILE A 7 -8.86 -19.49 -57.65
CA ILE A 7 -9.58 -18.41 -56.94
C ILE A 7 -9.07 -18.32 -55.49
N VAL A 8 -8.59 -17.12 -55.18
CA VAL A 8 -8.42 -16.50 -53.87
C VAL A 8 -9.80 -16.09 -53.37
N LEU A 9 -10.14 -16.31 -52.10
CA LEU A 9 -11.29 -15.63 -51.50
C LEU A 9 -10.95 -15.03 -50.13
N SER A 10 -10.90 -13.71 -50.14
CA SER A 10 -11.18 -12.81 -49.02
C SER A 10 -12.64 -12.91 -48.59
N THR A 11 -12.94 -12.74 -47.30
CA THR A 11 -14.24 -12.20 -46.86
C THR A 11 -14.11 -11.45 -45.54
N ALA A 12 -14.49 -10.17 -45.62
CA ALA A 12 -14.98 -9.37 -44.51
C ALA A 12 -16.43 -9.80 -44.17
N VAL A 13 -16.84 -9.69 -42.91
CA VAL A 13 -18.26 -9.56 -42.52
C VAL A 13 -18.35 -8.62 -41.32
N GLY A 14 -19.16 -7.58 -41.47
CA GLY A 14 -19.68 -6.76 -40.38
C GLY A 14 -21.18 -7.02 -40.17
N ILE A 15 -21.60 -6.84 -38.91
CA ILE A 15 -22.86 -6.22 -38.41
C ILE A 15 -24.21 -6.73 -38.96
N ALA A 16 -25.05 -7.29 -38.07
CA ALA A 16 -26.33 -6.67 -37.63
C ALA A 16 -27.29 -7.67 -36.93
N LEU A 17 -27.86 -7.18 -35.82
CA LEU A 17 -29.25 -7.31 -35.34
C LEU A 17 -29.98 -8.67 -35.36
N LEU A 18 -30.47 -9.06 -34.18
CA LEU A 18 -31.88 -9.46 -34.03
C LEU A 18 -32.49 -8.84 -32.76
N LEU A 19 -33.48 -7.99 -32.98
CA LEU A 19 -34.51 -7.56 -32.04
C LEU A 19 -35.73 -8.47 -32.26
N ALA A 20 -36.32 -9.00 -31.19
CA ALA A 20 -37.75 -9.28 -31.10
C ALA A 20 -38.20 -9.31 -29.63
N ALA A 21 -39.15 -8.44 -29.32
CA ALA A 21 -39.93 -8.31 -28.08
C ALA A 21 -40.96 -9.48 -27.95
N CYS A 22 -41.75 -9.70 -26.90
CA CYS A 22 -42.18 -8.91 -25.75
C CYS A 22 -42.86 -9.84 -24.71
N SER A 23 -42.84 -9.42 -23.45
CA SER A 23 -43.87 -9.59 -22.39
C SER A 23 -44.47 -10.96 -22.06
N ALA A 24 -44.13 -11.46 -20.86
CA ALA A 24 -45.13 -11.90 -19.87
C ALA A 24 -44.53 -11.87 -18.46
N SER A 25 -45.20 -11.13 -17.58
CA SER A 25 -44.99 -11.07 -16.13
C SER A 25 -45.11 -12.45 -15.49
N GLN A 26 -44.16 -12.82 -14.64
CA GLN A 26 -44.42 -13.70 -13.51
C GLN A 26 -43.37 -13.48 -12.41
N SER A 27 -43.89 -13.16 -11.24
CA SER A 27 -43.20 -13.04 -9.95
C SER A 27 -42.44 -14.32 -9.62
N VAL A 28 -41.14 -14.20 -9.36
CA VAL A 28 -40.37 -15.25 -8.69
C VAL A 28 -39.72 -14.64 -7.46
N SER A 29 -40.06 -15.23 -6.32
CA SER A 29 -39.57 -14.92 -4.97
C SER A 29 -38.04 -14.91 -4.90
N PRO A 30 -37.42 -14.04 -4.08
CA PRO A 30 -35.97 -14.08 -3.92
C PRO A 30 -35.55 -15.32 -3.12
N LEU A 31 -34.64 -16.10 -3.70
CA LEU A 31 -33.88 -17.12 -3.00
C LEU A 31 -33.13 -16.48 -1.83
N GLU A 32 -33.23 -17.13 -0.68
CA GLU A 32 -32.54 -16.81 0.57
C GLU A 32 -31.03 -16.64 0.33
N SER A 33 -30.52 -15.43 0.53
CA SER A 33 -29.10 -15.19 0.67
C SER A 33 -28.69 -15.62 2.08
N THR A 34 -27.95 -16.72 2.18
CA THR A 34 -27.32 -17.12 3.44
C THR A 34 -26.15 -16.18 3.70
N SER A 35 -26.38 -15.19 4.58
CA SER A 35 -25.37 -14.31 5.12
C SER A 35 -24.42 -15.10 6.04
N VAL A 36 -23.12 -14.91 5.85
CA VAL A 36 -22.08 -15.47 6.71
C VAL A 36 -21.64 -14.38 7.69
N PRO A 37 -21.74 -14.59 9.01
CA PRO A 37 -21.33 -13.59 9.99
C PRO A 37 -19.81 -13.61 10.19
N VAL A 38 -19.19 -12.43 10.13
CA VAL A 38 -17.85 -12.20 10.68
C VAL A 38 -18.01 -12.15 12.21
N PRO A 39 -17.29 -12.96 13.00
CA PRO A 39 -17.40 -12.89 14.45
C PRO A 39 -16.63 -11.67 14.97
N ILE A 40 -17.33 -10.54 15.13
CA ILE A 40 -16.86 -9.44 15.97
C ILE A 40 -17.59 -9.55 17.30
N ALA A 41 -16.87 -9.97 18.33
CA ALA A 41 -17.31 -9.84 19.71
C ALA A 41 -17.37 -8.35 20.06
N SER A 42 -18.54 -7.74 19.85
CA SER A 42 -18.87 -6.41 20.32
C SER A 42 -19.44 -6.52 21.73
N THR A 43 -18.64 -6.17 22.73
CA THR A 43 -19.18 -5.80 24.04
C THR A 43 -19.20 -4.28 24.14
N SER A 44 -20.38 -3.75 24.39
CA SER A 44 -20.68 -2.34 24.51
C SER A 44 -20.30 -1.77 25.88
N THR A 45 -20.06 -0.44 25.89
CA THR A 45 -20.12 0.55 27.01
C THR A 45 -18.98 0.62 28.04
N PRO A 46 -18.76 1.77 28.75
CA PRO A 46 -19.13 3.17 28.47
C PRO A 46 -17.93 4.15 28.49
N THR A 47 -18.18 5.36 27.98
CA THR A 47 -17.28 6.52 27.89
C THR A 47 -16.76 6.99 29.25
N ALA A 48 -15.47 6.81 29.52
CA ALA A 48 -14.78 7.44 30.65
C ALA A 48 -14.01 8.68 30.16
N ARG A 49 -14.39 9.84 30.70
CA ARG A 49 -13.82 11.16 30.43
C ARG A 49 -12.53 11.31 31.24
N LEU A 50 -11.36 11.38 30.59
CA LEU A 50 -10.09 11.66 31.25
C LEU A 50 -9.83 13.17 31.31
N THR A 51 -9.81 13.69 32.53
CA THR A 51 -9.31 15.01 32.91
C THR A 51 -7.79 15.03 32.89
N ALA A 52 -7.20 15.95 32.13
CA ALA A 52 -5.76 16.18 32.11
C ALA A 52 -5.30 16.95 33.37
N ALA A 53 -4.22 16.49 34.00
CA ALA A 53 -3.43 17.25 34.96
C ALA A 53 -1.95 17.17 34.57
N PRO A 54 -1.18 18.28 34.65
CA PRO A 54 0.17 18.34 34.13
C PRO A 54 1.20 17.96 35.21
N THR A 55 2.22 17.19 34.83
CA THR A 55 3.43 17.03 35.65
C THR A 55 4.64 17.53 34.85
N SER A 56 5.17 18.64 35.34
CA SER A 56 6.43 19.27 34.98
C SER A 56 7.60 18.40 35.43
N VAL A 57 8.52 18.09 34.51
CA VAL A 57 9.81 17.46 34.83
C VAL A 57 10.92 18.48 34.58
N THR A 58 11.57 18.88 35.68
CA THR A 58 12.76 19.74 35.71
C THR A 58 13.99 18.90 35.36
N ALA A 59 14.74 19.29 34.32
CA ALA A 59 16.02 18.70 33.97
C ALA A 59 17.18 19.53 34.55
N THR A 60 18.05 18.90 35.34
CA THR A 60 19.32 19.47 35.82
C THR A 60 20.48 18.82 35.05
N PRO A 61 21.48 19.58 34.56
CA PRO A 61 22.55 19.04 33.74
C PRO A 61 23.74 18.59 34.58
N THR A 62 24.33 17.43 34.26
CA THR A 62 25.55 16.93 34.91
C THR A 62 26.66 16.68 33.87
N GLY A 63 27.67 17.54 33.93
CA GLY A 63 29.11 17.23 33.86
C GLY A 63 29.66 16.33 32.76
N ALA A 64 30.38 16.95 31.82
CA ALA A 64 31.36 16.28 30.96
C ALA A 64 32.63 15.90 31.74
N PRO A 65 33.32 14.82 31.35
CA PRO A 65 34.76 14.68 31.59
C PRO A 65 35.57 14.72 30.29
N SER A 66 36.65 15.47 30.40
CA SER A 66 37.76 15.65 29.47
C SER A 66 38.61 14.38 29.35
N SER A 67 39.02 14.04 28.12
CA SER A 67 40.29 13.32 27.87
C SER A 67 40.84 13.57 26.47
N THR A 68 42.14 13.86 26.42
CA THR A 68 43.11 13.72 25.32
C THR A 68 44.48 13.61 26.04
N PRO A 69 45.54 12.98 25.50
CA PRO A 69 45.90 13.01 24.07
C PRO A 69 46.58 11.75 23.47
N THR A 70 46.82 11.84 22.16
CA THR A 70 47.91 11.22 21.37
C THR A 70 47.72 9.78 20.89
N ASP A 71 47.53 9.63 19.57
CA ASP A 71 48.47 8.88 18.73
C ASP A 71 48.32 9.33 17.26
N GLU A 72 49.45 9.74 16.71
CA GLU A 72 49.65 10.23 15.35
C GLU A 72 49.85 9.03 14.39
N PRO A 73 49.09 8.91 13.29
CA PRO A 73 49.44 8.01 12.21
C PRO A 73 50.26 8.74 11.14
N THR A 74 51.47 8.24 10.96
CA THR A 74 52.46 8.51 9.91
C THR A 74 51.84 8.76 8.52
N THR A 75 52.16 9.92 7.94
CA THR A 75 51.79 10.31 6.58
C THR A 75 52.52 9.48 5.53
N ALA A 76 51.76 8.74 4.73
CA ALA A 76 52.24 8.14 3.48
C ALA A 76 52.34 9.22 2.38
N PRO A 77 53.31 9.11 1.44
CA PRO A 77 53.57 10.17 0.47
C PRO A 77 52.40 10.39 -0.48
N THR A 78 51.99 11.65 -0.60
CA THR A 78 50.95 12.14 -1.51
C THR A 78 51.36 11.88 -2.96
N GLY A 79 50.70 10.92 -3.61
CA GLY A 79 50.75 10.77 -5.05
C GLY A 79 50.14 11.99 -5.72
N THR A 80 50.90 12.67 -6.55
CA THR A 80 50.45 13.79 -7.38
C THR A 80 49.34 13.30 -8.30
N LEU A 81 48.09 13.60 -7.96
CA LEU A 81 46.96 13.38 -8.85
C LEU A 81 47.03 14.44 -9.96
N THR A 82 47.44 14.01 -11.15
CA THR A 82 47.23 14.75 -12.39
C THR A 82 45.76 15.15 -12.47
N PRO A 83 45.41 16.44 -12.67
CA PRO A 83 44.02 16.85 -12.72
C PRO A 83 43.32 16.13 -13.88
N THR A 84 42.38 15.25 -13.54
CA THR A 84 41.44 14.68 -14.51
C THR A 84 40.73 15.85 -15.19
N PRO A 85 40.74 15.94 -16.53
CA PRO A 85 40.09 17.03 -17.23
C PRO A 85 38.62 17.07 -16.81
N THR A 86 38.23 18.16 -16.14
CA THR A 86 36.82 18.45 -15.87
C THR A 86 36.17 18.73 -17.21
N ILE A 87 35.40 17.77 -17.72
CA ILE A 87 34.50 18.03 -18.84
C ILE A 87 33.43 18.96 -18.29
N THR A 88 33.61 20.26 -18.48
CA THR A 88 32.53 21.23 -18.34
C THR A 88 31.55 20.93 -19.46
N VAL A 89 30.56 20.07 -19.18
CA VAL A 89 29.40 19.89 -20.06
C VAL A 89 28.61 21.19 -19.96
N THR A 90 28.87 22.13 -20.88
CA THR A 90 27.95 23.23 -21.13
C THR A 90 26.61 22.58 -21.46
N PRO A 91 25.54 22.79 -20.69
CA PRO A 91 24.25 22.16 -20.96
C PRO A 91 23.78 22.67 -22.33
N THR A 92 23.89 21.82 -23.34
CA THR A 92 23.29 22.08 -24.65
C THR A 92 21.80 22.26 -24.38
N ARG A 93 21.30 23.48 -24.55
CA ARG A 93 19.85 23.74 -24.56
C ARG A 93 19.27 22.82 -25.64
N LEU A 94 18.61 21.74 -25.23
CA LEU A 94 17.74 21.00 -26.13
C LEU A 94 16.69 21.99 -26.61
N ASN A 95 16.53 22.13 -27.93
CA ASN A 95 15.45 22.92 -28.49
C ASN A 95 14.14 22.32 -27.99
N SER A 96 13.39 23.07 -27.19
CA SER A 96 12.10 22.63 -26.66
C SER A 96 11.00 22.85 -27.70
N VAL A 97 10.15 21.87 -27.89
CA VAL A 97 8.89 22.02 -28.63
C VAL A 97 7.87 22.64 -27.70
N GLU A 98 7.40 23.84 -28.03
CA GLU A 98 6.38 24.54 -27.25
C GLU A 98 4.97 24.04 -27.59
N LEU A 99 4.18 23.76 -26.55
CA LEU A 99 2.82 23.24 -26.67
C LEU A 99 1.83 24.18 -25.96
N SER A 100 0.81 24.64 -26.68
CA SER A 100 -0.26 25.47 -26.14
C SER A 100 -1.63 24.78 -26.13
N ALA A 101 -1.68 23.50 -26.54
CA ALA A 101 -2.89 22.70 -26.65
C ALA A 101 -2.56 21.20 -26.50
N CYS A 102 -3.60 20.36 -26.43
CA CYS A 102 -3.46 18.91 -26.45
C CYS A 102 -2.66 18.44 -27.68
N ALA A 103 -1.81 17.43 -27.51
CA ALA A 103 -0.85 17.03 -28.52
C ALA A 103 -0.52 15.54 -28.44
N THR A 104 -0.11 14.99 -29.57
CA THR A 104 0.50 13.66 -29.64
C THR A 104 2.01 13.81 -29.82
N ILE A 105 2.79 13.19 -28.94
CA ILE A 105 4.24 13.20 -28.93
C ILE A 105 4.74 11.85 -29.46
N TRP A 106 5.25 11.85 -30.69
CA TRP A 106 5.70 10.66 -31.42
C TRP A 106 7.21 10.68 -31.73
N GLU A 107 7.91 11.78 -31.46
CA GLU A 107 9.36 11.90 -31.59
C GLU A 107 10.03 12.08 -30.21
N PRO A 108 11.30 11.64 -30.05
CA PRO A 108 12.11 11.99 -28.89
C PRO A 108 12.29 13.50 -28.78
N GLY A 109 12.35 14.02 -27.56
CA GLY A 109 12.62 15.45 -27.36
C GLY A 109 12.12 16.03 -26.05
N TYR A 110 12.34 17.34 -25.90
CA TYR A 110 11.85 18.13 -24.79
C TYR A 110 10.58 18.89 -25.22
N TYR A 111 9.47 18.62 -24.57
CA TYR A 111 8.17 19.23 -24.85
C TYR A 111 7.76 20.07 -23.65
N LYS A 112 7.48 21.35 -23.89
CA LYS A 112 7.19 22.31 -22.83
C LYS A 112 5.81 22.93 -23.04
N LEU A 113 4.95 22.90 -22.02
CA LEU A 113 3.72 23.70 -22.06
C LEU A 113 4.06 25.19 -21.94
N ILE A 114 3.36 26.00 -22.71
CA ILE A 114 3.44 27.48 -22.67
C ILE A 114 2.10 28.15 -22.31
N ALA A 115 1.07 27.34 -22.10
CA ALA A 115 -0.26 27.81 -21.74
C ALA A 115 -1.00 26.74 -20.93
N ASN A 116 -1.96 27.20 -20.13
CA ASN A 116 -2.94 26.31 -19.49
C ASN A 116 -3.85 25.68 -20.54
N ILE A 117 -4.17 24.40 -20.38
CA ILE A 117 -5.04 23.64 -21.28
C ILE A 117 -6.33 23.29 -20.54
N LYS A 118 -7.47 23.53 -21.19
CA LYS A 118 -8.75 22.92 -20.82
C LYS A 118 -9.06 21.82 -21.83
N THR A 119 -9.25 20.60 -21.35
CA THR A 119 -9.42 19.45 -22.24
C THR A 119 -10.88 19.26 -22.65
N PRO A 120 -11.14 18.73 -23.85
CA PRO A 120 -12.42 18.09 -24.15
C PRO A 120 -12.61 16.84 -23.27
N GLU A 121 -13.73 16.11 -23.40
CA GLU A 121 -14.04 14.89 -22.61
C GLU A 121 -13.11 13.68 -22.88
N TYR A 122 -11.97 13.86 -23.56
CA TYR A 122 -11.04 12.81 -23.98
C TYR A 122 -9.60 13.05 -23.50
N ASP A 123 -8.70 12.12 -23.83
CA ASP A 123 -7.26 12.21 -23.53
C ASP A 123 -6.61 13.44 -24.18
N CYS A 124 -5.64 14.07 -23.50
CA CYS A 124 -5.04 15.32 -23.97
C CYS A 124 -3.60 15.18 -24.51
N ILE A 125 -2.63 14.89 -23.63
CA ILE A 125 -1.22 14.72 -24.02
C ILE A 125 -0.95 13.24 -24.19
N TYR A 126 -0.63 12.83 -25.41
CA TYR A 126 -0.47 11.42 -25.74
C TYR A 126 0.97 11.10 -26.15
N VAL A 127 1.74 10.44 -25.28
CA VAL A 127 3.16 10.13 -25.47
C VAL A 127 3.34 8.70 -26.00
N GLN A 128 3.99 8.60 -27.14
CA GLN A 128 4.25 7.33 -27.85
C GLN A 128 5.73 7.08 -28.14
N SER A 129 6.60 8.05 -27.87
CA SER A 129 8.03 7.97 -28.20
C SER A 129 8.90 7.62 -27.00
N HIS A 130 10.16 7.27 -27.28
CA HIS A 130 11.22 7.10 -26.28
C HIS A 130 11.93 8.42 -26.04
N ASN A 131 12.64 8.54 -24.91
CA ASN A 131 13.48 9.71 -24.61
C ASN A 131 12.70 11.03 -24.70
N VAL A 132 11.54 11.06 -24.06
CA VAL A 132 10.65 12.22 -24.01
C VAL A 132 10.75 12.85 -22.63
N VAL A 133 10.95 14.16 -22.59
CA VAL A 133 10.69 14.96 -21.38
C VAL A 133 9.46 15.82 -21.68
N PHE A 134 8.38 15.57 -20.96
CA PHE A 134 7.19 16.41 -20.97
C PHE A 134 7.17 17.26 -19.70
N ASP A 135 7.42 18.56 -19.87
CA ASP A 135 7.44 19.55 -18.82
C ASP A 135 6.25 20.49 -18.96
N CYS A 136 5.36 20.46 -17.98
CA CYS A 136 4.21 21.37 -17.99
C CYS A 136 4.59 22.80 -17.58
N ASP A 137 5.81 23.08 -17.12
CA ASP A 137 6.23 24.40 -16.66
C ASP A 137 5.24 25.03 -15.67
N ASN A 138 4.67 24.19 -14.79
CA ASN A 138 3.68 24.57 -13.79
C ASN A 138 2.31 25.04 -14.36
N HIS A 139 2.07 24.86 -15.67
CA HIS A 139 0.76 25.05 -16.30
C HIS A 139 -0.25 23.96 -15.92
N THR A 140 -1.52 24.33 -16.01
CA THR A 140 -2.63 23.44 -15.70
C THR A 140 -3.11 22.66 -16.93
N ILE A 141 -3.45 21.38 -16.74
CA ILE A 141 -4.28 20.60 -17.66
C ILE A 141 -5.56 20.24 -16.91
N GLU A 142 -6.65 20.94 -17.21
CA GLU A 142 -7.93 20.80 -16.52
C GLU A 142 -8.91 19.98 -17.37
N GLY A 143 -9.36 18.86 -16.83
CA GLY A 143 -10.30 17.95 -17.46
C GLY A 143 -11.76 18.43 -17.41
N ASN A 144 -12.56 17.91 -18.34
CA ASN A 144 -14.01 18.06 -18.30
C ASN A 144 -14.69 16.75 -17.91
N GLY A 145 -15.59 16.80 -16.92
CA GLY A 145 -16.45 15.68 -16.55
C GLY A 145 -15.77 14.45 -15.95
N PHE A 146 -14.51 14.52 -15.48
CA PHE A 146 -13.80 13.38 -14.89
C PHE A 146 -13.59 12.19 -15.85
N ASN A 147 -13.47 12.52 -17.14
CA ASN A 147 -13.20 11.58 -18.23
C ASN A 147 -11.78 11.74 -18.78
N GLY A 148 -11.30 10.73 -19.51
CA GLY A 148 -9.99 10.72 -20.16
C GLY A 148 -8.79 10.85 -19.22
N TYR A 149 -7.62 10.99 -19.82
CA TYR A 149 -6.33 11.17 -19.13
C TYR A 149 -5.65 12.47 -19.56
N ALA A 150 -5.06 13.21 -18.62
CA ALA A 150 -4.35 14.45 -18.98
C ALA A 150 -3.07 14.14 -19.73
N VAL A 151 -2.28 13.20 -19.19
CA VAL A 151 -1.11 12.62 -19.87
C VAL A 151 -1.31 11.12 -19.95
N PHE A 152 -1.24 10.59 -21.17
CA PHE A 152 -1.32 9.16 -21.42
C PHE A 152 -0.06 8.69 -22.15
N VAL A 153 0.67 7.77 -21.53
CA VAL A 153 1.80 7.07 -22.14
C VAL A 153 1.34 5.67 -22.48
N ARG A 154 1.33 5.29 -23.76
CA ARG A 154 1.03 3.91 -24.15
C ARG A 154 1.69 3.51 -25.46
N LYS A 155 1.78 2.20 -25.67
CA LYS A 155 2.08 1.57 -26.97
C LYS A 155 0.93 1.74 -27.98
N TRP A 156 1.21 2.17 -29.20
CA TRP A 156 0.24 2.07 -30.30
C TRP A 156 0.32 0.72 -31.03
N GLY A 157 -0.84 0.23 -31.47
CA GLY A 157 -1.14 -1.17 -31.83
C GLY A 157 -0.52 -1.75 -33.09
N PHE A 158 0.77 -1.56 -33.33
CA PHE A 158 1.51 -2.36 -34.31
C PHE A 158 2.31 -3.48 -33.63
N PRO A 159 2.26 -4.72 -34.15
CA PRO A 159 3.24 -5.73 -33.78
C PRO A 159 4.62 -5.17 -34.16
N PHE A 160 5.63 -5.35 -33.30
CA PHE A 160 7.04 -4.95 -33.49
C PHE A 160 7.48 -3.52 -33.13
N GLN A 161 6.61 -2.63 -32.63
CA GLN A 161 7.06 -1.32 -32.13
C GLN A 161 7.43 -1.35 -30.64
N GLU A 162 8.53 -0.68 -30.30
CA GLU A 162 9.17 -0.70 -28.98
C GLU A 162 8.29 -0.05 -27.89
N THR A 163 8.34 -0.60 -26.68
CA THR A 163 7.70 -0.04 -25.48
C THR A 163 8.31 1.34 -25.16
N PRO A 164 7.51 2.41 -24.99
CA PRO A 164 8.02 3.73 -24.62
C PRO A 164 9.00 3.62 -23.45
N THR A 165 10.20 4.15 -23.65
CA THR A 165 11.32 3.97 -22.72
C THR A 165 11.93 5.33 -22.44
N ASN A 166 12.30 5.58 -21.17
CA ASN A 166 12.91 6.84 -20.75
C ASN A 166 11.97 8.03 -21.01
N VAL A 167 10.80 8.01 -20.37
CA VAL A 167 9.81 9.10 -20.43
C VAL A 167 9.77 9.82 -19.09
N GLU A 168 10.05 11.11 -19.09
CA GLU A 168 9.95 12.00 -17.93
C GLU A 168 8.70 12.89 -18.04
N ILE A 169 7.90 12.98 -16.98
CA ILE A 169 6.73 13.87 -16.89
C ILE A 169 6.83 14.70 -15.62
N LYS A 170 6.86 16.02 -15.76
CA LYS A 170 7.09 16.91 -14.61
C LYS A 170 6.35 18.24 -14.62
N ASN A 171 6.29 18.82 -13.42
CA ASN A 171 5.79 20.16 -13.15
C ASN A 171 4.35 20.40 -13.63
N CYS A 172 3.52 19.35 -13.70
CA CYS A 172 2.14 19.47 -14.16
C CYS A 172 1.17 19.73 -13.01
N ARG A 173 0.15 20.55 -13.27
CA ARG A 173 -1.02 20.71 -12.40
C ARG A 173 -2.24 20.14 -13.09
N VAL A 174 -2.70 18.97 -12.66
CA VAL A 174 -3.72 18.18 -13.36
C VAL A 174 -4.90 17.88 -12.45
N SER A 175 -6.10 18.22 -12.91
CA SER A 175 -7.33 17.97 -12.17
C SER A 175 -8.49 17.62 -13.09
N ARG A 176 -9.57 17.05 -12.51
CA ARG A 176 -10.83 16.74 -13.21
C ARG A 176 -10.72 15.74 -14.37
N HIS A 177 -9.71 14.87 -14.35
CA HIS A 177 -9.58 13.74 -15.26
C HIS A 177 -10.01 12.42 -14.60
N ARG A 178 -10.18 11.36 -15.39
CA ARG A 178 -10.34 10.00 -14.84
C ARG A 178 -9.08 9.61 -14.08
N ASN A 179 -7.93 9.74 -14.74
CA ASN A 179 -6.62 9.71 -14.09
C ASN A 179 -5.82 10.92 -14.58
N GLY A 180 -5.08 11.58 -13.69
CA GLY A 180 -4.23 12.70 -14.09
C GLY A 180 -3.14 12.24 -15.07
N ILE A 181 -2.33 11.27 -14.65
CA ILE A 181 -1.35 10.60 -15.51
C ILE A 181 -1.65 9.11 -15.56
N PHE A 182 -1.68 8.55 -16.76
CA PHE A 182 -1.76 7.10 -16.96
C PHE A 182 -0.61 6.63 -17.84
N VAL A 183 0.11 5.61 -17.39
CA VAL A 183 1.13 4.89 -18.16
C VAL A 183 0.67 3.45 -18.33
N ASN A 184 0.53 3.01 -19.57
CA ASN A 184 0.14 1.65 -19.93
C ASN A 184 1.22 1.03 -20.83
N GLY A 185 2.12 0.26 -20.20
CA GLY A 185 3.26 -0.37 -20.86
C GLY A 185 4.39 0.60 -21.15
N ALA A 186 5.35 0.73 -20.24
CA ALA A 186 6.55 1.57 -20.42
C ALA A 186 7.76 0.99 -19.65
N ASN A 187 8.96 1.41 -20.02
CA ASN A 187 10.18 1.10 -19.26
C ASN A 187 10.85 2.39 -18.79
N ASN A 188 11.33 2.40 -17.54
CA ASN A 188 12.09 3.53 -16.99
C ASN A 188 11.36 4.88 -17.16
N VAL A 189 10.19 5.01 -16.56
CA VAL A 189 9.47 6.30 -16.49
C VAL A 189 9.91 7.11 -15.28
N TYR A 190 9.92 8.44 -15.39
CA TYR A 190 10.18 9.34 -14.28
C TYR A 190 9.06 10.38 -14.17
N ILE A 191 8.18 10.22 -13.19
CA ILE A 191 7.05 11.12 -12.99
C ILE A 191 7.28 11.89 -11.71
N HIS A 192 7.47 13.21 -11.80
CA HIS A 192 7.84 13.98 -10.62
C HIS A 192 7.39 15.43 -10.55
N HIS A 193 7.26 15.95 -9.33
CA HIS A 193 6.92 17.35 -9.08
C HIS A 193 5.58 17.75 -9.73
N ASN A 194 4.62 16.82 -9.79
CA ASN A 194 3.28 17.08 -10.31
C ASN A 194 2.28 17.23 -9.15
N ASP A 195 1.32 18.13 -9.31
CA ASP A 195 0.08 18.14 -8.53
C ASP A 195 -1.02 17.48 -9.37
N LEU A 196 -1.42 16.27 -8.98
CA LEU A 196 -2.43 15.44 -9.64
C LEU A 196 -3.67 15.27 -8.75
N SER A 197 -4.01 16.32 -7.98
CA SER A 197 -5.14 16.31 -7.04
C SER A 197 -6.48 16.62 -7.71
N ASN A 198 -7.58 16.22 -7.05
CA ASN A 198 -8.95 16.49 -7.47
C ASN A 198 -9.31 15.83 -8.82
N ASN A 199 -8.78 14.63 -9.05
CA ASN A 199 -9.20 13.78 -10.16
C ASN A 199 -10.40 12.91 -9.74
N ARG A 200 -10.81 11.98 -10.60
CA ARG A 200 -12.07 11.26 -10.40
C ARG A 200 -12.11 10.50 -9.07
N ASP A 201 -13.12 10.84 -8.30
CA ASP A 201 -13.57 10.08 -7.14
C ASP A 201 -14.83 9.26 -7.50
N THR A 202 -15.07 8.16 -6.79
CA THR A 202 -16.16 7.22 -7.05
C THR A 202 -17.10 7.05 -5.85
N VAL A 203 -17.06 8.02 -4.93
CA VAL A 203 -17.90 8.05 -3.73
C VAL A 203 -18.92 9.18 -3.78
N ASP A 204 -20.00 9.03 -3.01
CA ASP A 204 -20.96 10.09 -2.75
C ASP A 204 -20.43 11.12 -1.71
N ARG A 205 -21.28 12.08 -1.32
CA ARG A 205 -20.93 13.12 -0.33
C ARG A 205 -20.60 12.56 1.06
N GLN A 206 -21.04 11.35 1.39
CA GLN A 206 -20.77 10.67 2.66
C GLN A 206 -19.51 9.79 2.57
N ARG A 207 -18.79 9.83 1.44
CA ARG A 207 -17.70 8.91 1.09
C ARG A 207 -18.14 7.45 0.92
N PHE A 208 -19.42 7.24 0.62
CA PHE A 208 -19.95 5.91 0.32
C PHE A 208 -19.68 5.56 -1.14
N GLY A 209 -19.02 4.42 -1.40
CA GLY A 209 -18.64 3.98 -2.74
C GLY A 209 -18.86 2.49 -3.00
N ILE A 210 -18.80 2.11 -4.29
CA ILE A 210 -18.83 0.71 -4.71
C ILE A 210 -17.44 0.08 -4.48
N PHE A 211 -17.43 -1.21 -4.14
CA PHE A 211 -16.27 -2.07 -3.80
C PHE A 211 -14.95 -1.72 -4.49
N LEU A 212 -13.86 -1.79 -3.72
CA LEU A 212 -12.52 -1.35 -4.10
C LEU A 212 -11.85 -2.19 -5.21
N GLY A 213 -11.19 -1.51 -6.16
CA GLY A 213 -10.00 -2.05 -6.84
C GLY A 213 -10.03 -2.21 -8.37
N MET A 214 -11.15 -2.09 -9.06
CA MET A 214 -11.19 -2.41 -10.51
C MET A 214 -11.41 -1.23 -11.45
N THR A 215 -12.12 -0.17 -11.04
CA THR A 215 -12.60 0.86 -11.98
C THR A 215 -12.32 2.30 -11.54
N GLU A 216 -11.65 2.47 -10.41
CA GLU A 216 -11.51 3.76 -9.73
C GLU A 216 -10.57 4.71 -10.47
N GLY A 217 -10.97 5.97 -10.53
CA GLY A 217 -10.11 7.04 -11.02
C GLY A 217 -9.03 7.42 -10.01
N GLY A 218 -8.12 8.31 -10.39
CA GLY A 218 -7.00 8.60 -9.51
C GLY A 218 -6.09 9.74 -9.94
N GLY A 219 -5.03 9.97 -9.17
CA GLY A 219 -3.98 10.92 -9.54
C GLY A 219 -3.07 10.35 -10.62
N LEU A 220 -2.40 9.23 -10.30
CA LEU A 220 -1.39 8.60 -11.14
C LEU A 220 -1.63 7.09 -11.23
N ARG A 221 -1.63 6.54 -12.45
CA ARG A 221 -1.67 5.10 -12.69
C ARG A 221 -0.49 4.63 -13.52
N LEU A 222 0.21 3.60 -13.05
CA LEU A 222 1.17 2.80 -13.83
C LEU A 222 0.61 1.39 -14.01
N ASP A 223 0.67 0.88 -15.23
CA ASP A 223 0.14 -0.43 -15.59
C ASP A 223 1.11 -1.09 -16.57
N GLY A 224 1.68 -2.25 -16.21
CA GLY A 224 2.65 -2.94 -17.05
C GLY A 224 3.99 -2.21 -17.18
N VAL A 225 4.47 -1.55 -16.13
CA VAL A 225 5.71 -0.75 -16.16
C VAL A 225 6.88 -1.51 -15.54
N SER A 226 8.02 -1.52 -16.23
CA SER A 226 9.25 -2.15 -15.73
C SER A 226 10.33 -1.11 -15.49
N GLY A 227 10.68 -0.91 -14.21
CA GLY A 227 11.54 0.19 -13.81
C GLY A 227 10.82 1.55 -13.89
N GLY A 228 10.99 2.37 -12.85
CA GLY A 228 10.46 3.73 -12.89
C GLY A 228 10.56 4.41 -11.54
N ARG A 229 10.36 5.72 -11.56
CA ARG A 229 10.44 6.59 -10.40
C ARG A 229 9.21 7.48 -10.36
N VAL A 230 8.47 7.42 -9.26
CA VAL A 230 7.33 8.29 -8.96
C VAL A 230 7.70 9.11 -7.73
N GLU A 231 8.03 10.38 -7.93
CA GLU A 231 8.68 11.18 -6.90
C GLU A 231 8.11 12.58 -6.71
N PHE A 232 8.00 13.06 -5.48
CA PHE A 232 7.63 14.46 -5.21
C PHE A 232 6.29 14.88 -5.84
N ASN A 233 5.36 13.93 -6.02
CA ASN A 233 4.03 14.22 -6.52
C ASN A 233 3.04 14.42 -5.37
N THR A 234 2.03 15.25 -5.61
CA THR A 234 0.87 15.40 -4.73
C THR A 234 -0.34 14.79 -5.43
N THR A 235 -1.01 13.83 -4.78
CA THR A 235 -2.20 13.16 -5.32
C THR A 235 -3.27 13.12 -4.21
N ASN A 236 -4.03 14.22 -4.08
CA ASN A 236 -5.04 14.37 -3.02
C ASN A 236 -6.48 14.42 -3.53
N ALA A 237 -7.44 13.95 -2.73
CA ALA A 237 -8.87 14.11 -2.97
C ALA A 237 -9.40 13.48 -4.29
N GLN A 238 -9.12 12.20 -4.48
CA GLN A 238 -9.75 11.36 -5.51
C GLN A 238 -9.93 9.94 -4.97
N ALA A 239 -10.30 8.97 -5.81
CA ALA A 239 -10.42 7.60 -5.34
C ALA A 239 -9.05 7.00 -4.97
N ILE A 240 -8.09 6.94 -5.89
CA ILE A 240 -6.74 6.44 -5.61
C ILE A 240 -5.69 7.52 -5.88
N GLY A 241 -4.73 7.70 -4.96
CA GLY A 241 -3.62 8.63 -5.17
C GLY A 241 -2.64 8.16 -6.25
N ILE A 242 -1.88 7.12 -5.92
CA ILE A 242 -0.91 6.45 -6.80
C ILE A 242 -1.29 4.98 -6.93
N ASP A 243 -1.56 4.52 -8.15
CA ASP A 243 -1.99 3.16 -8.47
C ASP A 243 -0.96 2.46 -9.37
N ILE A 244 -0.34 1.40 -8.90
CA ILE A 244 0.70 0.67 -9.65
C ILE A 244 0.24 -0.78 -9.81
N ARG A 245 0.12 -1.21 -11.07
CA ARG A 245 -0.42 -2.51 -11.44
C ARG A 245 0.53 -3.25 -12.36
N ASP A 246 0.63 -4.56 -12.16
CA ASP A 246 1.32 -5.47 -13.09
C ASP A 246 2.74 -4.99 -13.45
N SER A 247 3.44 -4.43 -12.46
CA SER A 247 4.69 -3.70 -12.65
C SER A 247 5.83 -4.28 -11.82
N ASP A 248 7.07 -3.90 -12.14
CA ASP A 248 8.25 -4.33 -11.39
C ASP A 248 9.29 -3.22 -11.26
N ARG A 249 10.09 -3.27 -10.17
CA ARG A 249 11.22 -2.36 -9.93
C ARG A 249 10.84 -0.87 -9.93
N ILE A 250 9.69 -0.55 -9.36
CA ILE A 250 9.21 0.84 -9.23
C ILE A 250 9.69 1.44 -7.91
N SER A 251 10.20 2.67 -7.96
CA SER A 251 10.53 3.48 -6.77
C SER A 251 9.48 4.57 -6.59
N VAL A 252 8.69 4.49 -5.52
CA VAL A 252 7.68 5.48 -5.14
C VAL A 252 8.17 6.21 -3.90
N ARG A 253 8.56 7.48 -4.03
CA ARG A 253 9.13 8.20 -2.89
C ARG A 253 8.83 9.68 -2.80
N ASN A 254 8.80 10.19 -1.57
CA ASN A 254 8.58 11.61 -1.29
C ASN A 254 7.26 12.15 -1.88
N ASN A 255 6.23 11.30 -2.03
CA ASN A 255 4.92 11.71 -2.51
C ASN A 255 3.97 12.01 -1.34
N THR A 256 2.95 12.82 -1.60
CA THR A 256 1.86 13.12 -0.67
C THR A 256 0.55 12.59 -1.23
N THR A 257 -0.13 11.72 -0.49
CA THR A 257 -1.36 11.02 -0.93
C THR A 257 -2.47 11.12 0.12
N ASN A 258 -3.12 12.28 0.17
CA ASN A 258 -4.04 12.63 1.27
C ASN A 258 -5.51 12.68 0.85
N GLY A 259 -6.38 12.28 1.77
CA GLY A 259 -7.81 12.44 1.62
C GLY A 259 -8.39 11.65 0.45
N ASN A 260 -7.73 10.58 0.00
CA ASN A 260 -8.30 9.74 -1.05
C ASN A 260 -9.44 8.89 -0.49
N SER A 261 -10.41 8.53 -1.33
CA SER A 261 -11.57 7.75 -0.89
C SER A 261 -11.32 6.25 -0.88
N ALA A 262 -10.21 5.78 -1.45
CA ALA A 262 -9.74 4.41 -1.38
C ALA A 262 -8.33 4.37 -0.79
N TRP A 263 -7.32 4.52 -1.64
CA TRP A 263 -5.94 4.26 -1.26
C TRP A 263 -5.06 5.45 -1.52
N GLY A 264 -4.14 5.72 -0.60
CA GLY A 264 -3.06 6.66 -0.85
C GLY A 264 -2.13 6.13 -1.94
N ILE A 265 -1.53 4.95 -1.70
CA ILE A 265 -0.67 4.24 -2.64
C ILE A 265 -1.14 2.79 -2.75
N SER A 266 -1.23 2.26 -3.97
CA SER A 266 -1.66 0.89 -4.24
C SER A 266 -0.64 0.15 -5.12
N LEU A 267 -0.28 -1.06 -4.71
CA LEU A 267 0.51 -2.03 -5.46
C LEU A 267 -0.33 -3.28 -5.74
N LEU A 268 -0.78 -3.46 -6.98
CA LEU A 268 -1.46 -4.67 -7.44
C LEU A 268 -0.53 -5.49 -8.34
N ASN A 269 -0.35 -6.78 -8.04
CA ASN A 269 0.51 -7.68 -8.81
C ASN A 269 1.88 -7.04 -9.16
N THR A 270 2.42 -6.27 -8.21
CA THR A 270 3.64 -5.47 -8.39
C THR A 270 4.73 -5.98 -7.47
N SER A 271 5.93 -6.19 -8.02
CA SER A 271 7.00 -6.87 -7.29
C SER A 271 8.34 -6.13 -7.35
N ASN A 272 9.25 -6.48 -6.44
CA ASN A 272 10.62 -5.95 -6.40
C ASN A 272 10.68 -4.41 -6.38
N SER A 273 9.68 -3.78 -5.77
CA SER A 273 9.48 -2.34 -5.77
C SER A 273 9.65 -1.74 -4.37
N GLN A 274 9.89 -0.43 -4.31
CA GLN A 274 10.09 0.30 -3.06
C GLN A 274 9.06 1.42 -2.93
N VAL A 275 8.41 1.50 -1.78
CA VAL A 275 7.55 2.63 -1.39
C VAL A 275 8.16 3.26 -0.15
N SER A 276 8.77 4.43 -0.30
CA SER A 276 9.53 5.04 0.79
C SER A 276 9.38 6.53 0.98
N ASN A 277 9.47 7.01 2.22
CA ASN A 277 9.43 8.45 2.53
C ASN A 277 8.18 9.16 1.99
N ASN A 278 7.05 8.46 1.85
CA ASN A 278 5.78 9.07 1.44
C ASN A 278 4.97 9.51 2.66
N VAL A 279 4.10 10.49 2.44
CA VAL A 279 3.09 10.92 3.41
C VAL A 279 1.72 10.47 2.90
N ALA A 280 1.01 9.69 3.71
CA ALA A 280 -0.36 9.28 3.43
C ALA A 280 -1.25 9.64 4.63
N ARG A 281 -2.33 10.37 4.38
CA ARG A 281 -3.20 10.84 5.45
C ARG A 281 -4.68 10.80 5.09
N ASP A 282 -5.51 10.36 6.03
CA ASP A 282 -6.98 10.40 5.93
C ASP A 282 -7.53 9.72 4.65
N ASN A 283 -6.92 8.60 4.22
CA ASN A 283 -7.39 7.81 3.08
C ASN A 283 -8.46 6.81 3.54
N ILE A 284 -9.74 7.14 3.27
CA ILE A 284 -10.87 6.52 3.93
C ILE A 284 -12.12 6.44 3.05
N ARG A 285 -12.80 5.29 3.13
CA ARG A 285 -14.10 5.00 2.51
C ARG A 285 -15.17 4.67 3.55
N TYR A 286 -16.44 4.89 3.18
CA TYR A 286 -17.59 4.24 3.82
C TYR A 286 -18.17 3.15 2.92
N CYS A 287 -18.67 2.08 3.52
CA CYS A 287 -19.28 0.94 2.83
C CYS A 287 -20.22 0.17 3.76
N ALA A 288 -21.03 -0.71 3.17
CA ALA A 288 -21.72 -1.75 3.89
C ALA A 288 -20.84 -3.00 3.97
N TRP A 289 -20.61 -3.49 5.19
CA TRP A 289 -19.99 -4.77 5.46
C TRP A 289 -20.92 -5.93 5.05
N GLY A 290 -20.39 -7.14 4.95
CA GLY A 290 -21.13 -8.31 4.47
C GLY A 290 -22.37 -8.70 5.31
N ASP A 291 -22.46 -8.23 6.55
CA ASP A 291 -23.60 -8.36 7.46
C ASP A 291 -24.64 -7.22 7.31
N GLY A 292 -24.39 -6.27 6.40
CA GLY A 292 -25.21 -5.08 6.17
C GLY A 292 -24.88 -3.89 7.09
N THR A 293 -23.96 -4.05 8.05
CA THR A 293 -23.50 -2.95 8.90
C THR A 293 -22.79 -1.90 8.06
N VAL A 294 -23.17 -0.62 8.18
CA VAL A 294 -22.47 0.46 7.48
C VAL A 294 -21.38 1.03 8.38
N GLY A 295 -20.16 1.10 7.85
CA GLY A 295 -19.00 1.56 8.60
C GLY A 295 -17.96 2.30 7.76
N ARG A 296 -16.94 2.78 8.47
CA ARG A 296 -15.77 3.50 7.93
C ARG A 296 -14.64 2.53 7.63
N GLY A 297 -13.66 2.93 6.83
CA GLY A 297 -12.42 2.20 6.59
C GLY A 297 -12.51 1.24 5.41
N CYS A 298 -13.38 0.22 5.42
CA CYS A 298 -13.78 -0.50 4.19
C CYS A 298 -12.65 -0.92 3.23
N ASP A 299 -11.60 -1.57 3.72
CA ASP A 299 -10.37 -1.92 2.98
C ASP A 299 -9.60 -0.73 2.35
N ALA A 300 -9.96 0.51 2.67
CA ALA A 300 -9.17 1.70 2.38
C ALA A 300 -7.89 1.70 3.21
N GLY A 301 -6.89 2.45 2.78
CA GLY A 301 -5.65 2.51 3.53
C GLY A 301 -4.63 3.50 3.00
N GLY A 302 -3.62 3.77 3.81
CA GLY A 302 -2.49 4.60 3.41
C GLY A 302 -1.73 3.94 2.26
N ILE A 303 -1.31 2.69 2.46
CA ILE A 303 -0.61 1.88 1.47
C ILE A 303 -1.26 0.49 1.41
N ILE A 304 -1.62 0.03 0.21
CA ILE A 304 -2.15 -1.33 0.00
C ILE A 304 -1.29 -2.13 -0.97
N LEU A 305 -1.15 -3.43 -0.66
CA LEU A 305 -0.57 -4.44 -1.53
C LEU A 305 -1.63 -5.52 -1.78
N GLN A 306 -1.80 -5.94 -3.03
CA GLN A 306 -2.81 -6.92 -3.40
C GLN A 306 -2.38 -7.78 -4.61
N ASP A 307 -3.04 -8.92 -4.78
CA ASP A 307 -2.92 -9.83 -5.93
C ASP A 307 -1.47 -10.23 -6.23
N GLY A 308 -0.81 -10.80 -5.24
CA GLY A 308 0.53 -11.33 -5.41
C GLY A 308 1.66 -10.30 -5.34
N ALA A 309 1.38 -9.05 -4.96
CA ALA A 309 2.40 -8.01 -4.79
C ALA A 309 3.47 -8.44 -3.75
N SER A 310 4.62 -8.89 -4.23
CA SER A 310 5.61 -9.63 -3.44
C SER A 310 7.03 -9.05 -3.57
N ASN A 311 7.89 -9.33 -2.59
CA ASN A 311 9.27 -8.85 -2.56
C ASN A 311 9.39 -7.32 -2.63
N ASN A 312 8.43 -6.59 -2.06
CA ASN A 312 8.46 -5.14 -1.98
C ASN A 312 9.00 -4.66 -0.63
N VAL A 313 9.54 -3.45 -0.63
CA VAL A 313 10.01 -2.76 0.59
C VAL A 313 9.16 -1.51 0.81
N ILE A 314 8.44 -1.49 1.92
CA ILE A 314 7.62 -0.36 2.38
C ILE A 314 8.36 0.26 3.56
N SER A 315 9.07 1.37 3.33
CA SER A 315 10.01 1.91 4.32
C SER A 315 9.89 3.40 4.61
N GLU A 316 10.04 3.81 5.87
CA GLU A 316 10.17 5.23 6.23
C GLU A 316 8.97 6.10 5.80
N ASN A 317 7.79 5.52 5.63
CA ASN A 317 6.59 6.28 5.30
C ASN A 317 5.96 6.86 6.58
N THR A 318 5.36 8.04 6.45
CA THR A 318 4.55 8.66 7.52
C THR A 318 3.08 8.52 7.14
N ILE A 319 2.38 7.63 7.83
CA ILE A 319 0.97 7.32 7.61
C ILE A 319 0.19 7.79 8.84
N THR A 320 -0.64 8.82 8.70
CA THR A 320 -1.30 9.45 9.86
C THR A 320 -2.77 9.72 9.64
N GLY A 321 -3.52 9.90 10.73
CA GLY A 321 -4.94 10.20 10.67
C GLY A 321 -5.76 8.98 10.27
N GLU A 322 -7.01 9.22 9.90
CA GLU A 322 -8.07 8.21 9.84
C GLU A 322 -8.03 7.39 8.55
N ASN A 323 -6.86 6.84 8.17
CA ASN A 323 -6.78 5.83 7.13
C ASN A 323 -7.53 4.57 7.60
N GLY A 324 -8.17 3.82 6.69
CA GLY A 324 -8.81 2.54 7.06
C GLY A 324 -7.82 1.61 7.77
N ASN A 325 -6.79 1.21 7.04
CA ASN A 325 -5.57 0.59 7.55
C ASN A 325 -4.36 1.50 7.26
N GLY A 326 -3.28 1.33 8.01
CA GLY A 326 -2.02 2.01 7.69
C GLY A 326 -1.37 1.40 6.45
N VAL A 327 -0.83 0.18 6.62
CA VAL A 327 -0.38 -0.70 5.53
C VAL A 327 -1.21 -1.97 5.51
N PHE A 328 -1.76 -2.34 4.36
CA PHE A 328 -2.59 -3.54 4.21
C PHE A 328 -2.09 -4.44 3.08
N ILE A 329 -1.78 -5.70 3.37
CA ILE A 329 -1.56 -6.73 2.35
C ILE A 329 -2.81 -7.60 2.27
N LYS A 330 -3.64 -7.33 1.25
CA LYS A 330 -4.92 -8.01 1.05
C LYS A 330 -4.73 -9.33 0.31
N ALA A 331 -5.22 -10.43 0.90
CA ALA A 331 -5.12 -11.79 0.36
C ALA A 331 -6.42 -12.62 0.44
N HIS A 332 -7.58 -12.00 0.69
CA HIS A 332 -8.86 -12.71 0.71
C HIS A 332 -9.30 -13.10 -0.70
N GLY A 333 -9.20 -14.39 -1.05
CA GLY A 333 -9.63 -14.92 -2.35
C GLY A 333 -8.77 -14.48 -3.54
N VAL A 334 -7.62 -13.86 -3.28
CA VAL A 334 -6.64 -13.41 -4.29
C VAL A 334 -5.25 -13.91 -3.91
N ARG A 335 -4.29 -13.86 -4.83
CA ARG A 335 -2.91 -14.27 -4.54
C ARG A 335 -2.34 -13.41 -3.41
N CYS A 336 -1.69 -14.04 -2.45
CA CYS A 336 -1.03 -13.33 -1.37
C CYS A 336 0.26 -12.62 -1.85
N GLY A 337 0.52 -11.43 -1.31
CA GLY A 337 1.82 -10.77 -1.35
C GLY A 337 2.83 -11.32 -0.32
N ASN A 338 3.83 -12.06 -0.79
CA ASN A 338 4.84 -12.72 0.05
C ASN A 338 6.15 -11.93 0.11
N ASN A 339 6.95 -12.22 1.13
CA ASN A 339 8.32 -11.70 1.28
C ASN A 339 8.43 -10.18 1.21
N ASN A 340 7.39 -9.46 1.62
CA ASN A 340 7.42 -8.01 1.72
C ASN A 340 8.06 -7.59 3.05
N VAL A 341 8.77 -6.47 3.04
CA VAL A 341 9.38 -5.86 4.22
C VAL A 341 8.71 -4.53 4.49
N ILE A 342 8.10 -4.39 5.67
CA ILE A 342 7.49 -3.16 6.17
C ILE A 342 8.37 -2.66 7.31
N GLN A 343 9.18 -1.63 7.06
CA GLN A 343 10.23 -1.22 8.01
C GLN A 343 10.35 0.28 8.27
N GLY A 344 10.63 0.68 9.52
CA GLY A 344 10.91 2.07 9.85
C GLY A 344 9.77 3.06 9.56
N ASN A 345 8.55 2.58 9.37
CA ASN A 345 7.40 3.44 9.10
C ASN A 345 6.85 4.02 10.41
N LYS A 346 6.28 5.22 10.32
CA LYS A 346 5.50 5.84 11.38
C LYS A 346 4.02 5.78 11.02
N ILE A 347 3.24 4.99 11.75
CA ILE A 347 1.82 4.75 11.47
C ILE A 347 0.98 5.09 12.70
N ILE A 348 0.19 6.16 12.59
CA ILE A 348 -0.52 6.76 13.72
C ILE A 348 -2.01 6.94 13.38
N ASP A 349 -2.89 6.47 14.26
CA ASP A 349 -4.34 6.67 14.23
C ASP A 349 -5.10 6.03 13.06
N ALA A 350 -4.53 5.02 12.37
CA ALA A 350 -5.31 4.21 11.43
C ALA A 350 -6.52 3.60 12.16
N ILE A 351 -7.69 3.58 11.51
CA ILE A 351 -8.98 3.24 12.14
C ILE A 351 -8.98 1.81 12.67
N TYR A 352 -8.47 0.88 11.87
CA TYR A 352 -8.39 -0.54 12.20
C TYR A 352 -6.97 -0.91 12.60
N ASN A 353 -6.21 -1.46 11.66
CA ASN A 353 -4.88 -1.99 11.93
C ASN A 353 -3.83 -1.02 11.40
N ALA A 354 -2.81 -0.73 12.19
CA ALA A 354 -1.67 0.02 11.67
C ALA A 354 -0.99 -0.77 10.54
N ILE A 355 -0.83 -2.08 10.73
CA ILE A 355 -0.36 -3.02 9.71
C ILE A 355 -1.24 -4.27 9.71
N GLU A 356 -1.72 -4.67 8.54
CA GLU A 356 -2.51 -5.89 8.35
C GLU A 356 -1.98 -6.73 7.20
N PHE A 357 -1.90 -8.06 7.40
CA PHE A 357 -1.69 -9.01 6.31
C PHE A 357 -2.19 -10.40 6.69
N SER A 358 -2.75 -11.14 5.73
CA SER A 358 -3.25 -12.50 6.00
C SER A 358 -2.93 -13.49 4.90
N PHE A 359 -3.00 -14.79 5.21
CA PHE A 359 -2.77 -15.90 4.27
C PHE A 359 -1.39 -15.89 3.61
N CYS A 360 -0.43 -15.20 4.23
CA CYS A 360 0.81 -14.81 3.60
C CYS A 360 2.05 -15.41 4.23
N ARG A 361 3.16 -15.41 3.47
CA ARG A 361 4.41 -16.01 3.92
C ARG A 361 5.60 -15.07 3.79
N GLY A 362 6.52 -15.19 4.74
CA GLY A 362 7.83 -14.52 4.68
C GLY A 362 7.79 -13.01 4.87
N ASN A 363 6.65 -12.44 5.25
CA ASN A 363 6.54 -10.99 5.45
C ASN A 363 7.23 -10.57 6.76
N ARG A 364 7.86 -9.39 6.74
CA ARG A 364 8.67 -8.88 7.84
C ARG A 364 8.22 -7.47 8.24
N VAL A 365 7.94 -7.26 9.51
CA VAL A 365 7.53 -5.97 10.10
C VAL A 365 8.59 -5.54 11.11
N ILE A 366 9.44 -4.58 10.73
CA ILE A 366 10.70 -4.31 11.45
C ILE A 366 10.84 -2.84 11.83
N GLY A 367 11.04 -2.55 13.12
CA GLY A 367 11.47 -1.21 13.55
C GLY A 367 10.47 -0.08 13.26
N ASN A 368 9.18 -0.37 13.21
CA ASN A 368 8.14 0.63 12.96
C ASN A 368 7.69 1.33 14.25
N GLU A 369 7.24 2.58 14.16
CA GLU A 369 6.55 3.33 15.24
C GLU A 369 5.04 3.28 14.98
N LEU A 370 4.30 2.56 15.82
CA LEU A 370 2.85 2.32 15.66
C LEU A 370 2.08 2.88 16.87
N SER A 371 1.06 3.71 16.65
CA SER A 371 0.24 4.26 17.74
C SER A 371 -1.23 4.55 17.39
N GLY A 372 -2.14 4.45 18.37
CA GLY A 372 -3.50 5.01 18.28
C GLY A 372 -4.51 4.20 17.46
N SER A 373 -4.06 3.13 16.79
CA SER A 373 -4.89 2.21 16.01
C SER A 373 -5.64 1.22 16.90
N TYR A 374 -6.58 0.47 16.30
CA TYR A 374 -7.29 -0.59 17.01
C TYR A 374 -6.33 -1.73 17.37
N ASP A 375 -5.69 -2.32 16.36
CA ASP A 375 -4.53 -3.20 16.54
C ASP A 375 -3.29 -2.59 15.87
N ALA A 376 -2.09 -2.86 16.39
CA ALA A 376 -0.87 -2.39 15.72
C ALA A 376 -0.51 -3.30 14.55
N VAL A 377 -0.31 -4.59 14.83
CA VAL A 377 -0.06 -5.60 13.78
C VAL A 377 -1.07 -6.72 13.90
N TRP A 378 -1.89 -6.88 12.87
CA TRP A 378 -2.77 -8.03 12.73
C TRP A 378 -2.27 -8.94 11.62
N PHE A 379 -2.11 -10.22 11.93
CA PHE A 379 -1.81 -11.21 10.91
C PHE A 379 -2.49 -12.57 11.09
N GLY A 380 -3.15 -13.04 10.03
CA GLY A 380 -3.94 -14.25 10.05
C GLY A 380 -3.47 -15.29 9.04
N PHE A 381 -3.63 -16.59 9.33
CA PHE A 381 -3.30 -17.71 8.45
C PHE A 381 -1.94 -17.59 7.77
N SER A 382 -0.99 -16.94 8.43
CA SER A 382 0.29 -16.58 7.85
C SER A 382 1.40 -17.47 8.38
N ALA A 383 2.49 -17.61 7.63
CA ALA A 383 3.60 -18.47 8.00
C ALA A 383 4.96 -17.81 7.79
N ASN A 384 5.92 -18.15 8.64
CA ASN A 384 7.30 -17.64 8.53
C ASN A 384 7.33 -16.10 8.55
N THR A 385 6.49 -15.50 9.39
CA THR A 385 6.41 -14.04 9.56
C THR A 385 7.41 -13.60 10.63
N GLU A 386 8.04 -12.44 10.43
CA GLU A 386 8.88 -11.80 11.44
C GLU A 386 8.29 -10.45 11.86
N ILE A 387 8.08 -10.23 13.15
CA ILE A 387 7.70 -8.93 13.73
C ILE A 387 8.74 -8.57 14.76
N ARG A 388 9.65 -7.65 14.42
CA ARG A 388 10.84 -7.38 15.25
C ARG A 388 11.10 -5.90 15.52
N GLY A 389 11.45 -5.58 16.76
CA GLY A 389 12.03 -4.27 17.09
C GLY A 389 11.06 -3.09 16.94
N ASN A 390 9.76 -3.34 16.86
CA ASN A 390 8.76 -2.29 16.69
C ASN A 390 8.48 -1.58 18.02
N VAL A 391 8.17 -0.28 17.96
CA VAL A 391 7.70 0.52 19.08
C VAL A 391 6.20 0.72 18.92
N ILE A 392 5.42 0.10 19.80
CA ILE A 392 3.97 0.02 19.75
C ILE A 392 3.41 0.64 21.03
N ARG A 393 2.53 1.63 20.88
CA ARG A 393 1.98 2.37 22.03
C ARG A 393 0.53 2.79 21.83
N ASP A 394 -0.25 2.76 22.91
CA ASP A 394 -1.59 3.34 22.95
C ASP A 394 -2.54 2.69 21.92
N MET A 395 -2.50 1.35 21.83
CA MET A 395 -3.46 0.61 20.99
C MET A 395 -4.78 0.45 21.72
N ARG A 396 -5.89 0.53 20.97
CA ARG A 396 -7.23 0.39 21.57
C ARG A 396 -7.56 -1.06 21.92
N ASN A 397 -6.88 -2.01 21.29
CA ASN A 397 -7.08 -3.43 21.49
C ASN A 397 -5.74 -4.17 21.58
N HIS A 398 -5.14 -4.65 20.50
CA HIS A 398 -3.91 -5.45 20.58
C HIS A 398 -2.67 -4.69 20.10
N GLY A 399 -1.54 -4.92 20.76
CA GLY A 399 -0.24 -4.58 20.18
C GLY A 399 0.02 -5.44 18.94
N ILE A 400 0.11 -6.75 19.13
CA ILE A 400 0.28 -7.72 18.06
C ILE A 400 -0.76 -8.83 18.24
N ILE A 401 -1.54 -9.10 17.20
CA ILE A 401 -2.52 -10.18 17.19
C ILE A 401 -2.28 -11.12 16.01
N SER A 402 -2.38 -12.42 16.31
CA SER A 402 -2.17 -13.51 15.36
C SER A 402 -3.32 -14.50 15.39
N TYR A 403 -3.87 -14.80 14.21
CA TYR A 403 -4.96 -15.77 14.02
C TYR A 403 -4.50 -16.92 13.14
N ASN A 404 -4.49 -18.17 13.63
CA ASN A 404 -4.15 -19.36 12.81
C ASN A 404 -2.77 -19.28 12.10
N SER A 405 -1.77 -18.63 12.70
CA SER A 405 -0.43 -18.45 12.11
C SER A 405 0.61 -19.41 12.66
N GLN A 406 1.63 -19.72 11.85
CA GLN A 406 2.64 -20.73 12.16
C GLN A 406 4.08 -20.26 11.92
N ASN A 407 5.03 -20.84 12.65
CA ASN A 407 6.47 -20.62 12.46
C ASN A 407 6.86 -19.12 12.44
N SER A 408 6.16 -18.28 13.21
CA SER A 408 6.39 -16.84 13.21
C SER A 408 7.23 -16.41 14.40
N ILE A 409 8.01 -15.34 14.22
CA ILE A 409 8.87 -14.76 15.24
C ILE A 409 8.34 -13.39 15.61
N VAL A 410 8.07 -13.17 16.90
CA VAL A 410 7.74 -11.87 17.49
C VAL A 410 8.79 -11.55 18.52
N ALA A 411 9.72 -10.66 18.18
CA ALA A 411 10.90 -10.43 19.01
C ALA A 411 11.31 -8.97 19.19
N ASP A 412 11.91 -8.65 20.34
CA ASP A 412 12.50 -7.32 20.61
C ASP A 412 11.51 -6.14 20.48
N ASN A 413 10.20 -6.39 20.50
CA ASN A 413 9.21 -5.31 20.38
C ASN A 413 8.99 -4.64 21.73
N GLN A 414 8.72 -3.34 21.71
CA GLN A 414 8.28 -2.58 22.88
C GLN A 414 6.79 -2.30 22.71
N ILE A 415 5.96 -2.87 23.58
CA ILE A 415 4.50 -2.74 23.52
C ILE A 415 3.99 -2.18 24.84
N VAL A 416 3.47 -0.96 24.77
CA VAL A 416 3.04 -0.18 25.92
C VAL A 416 1.57 0.21 25.78
N ASN A 417 0.80 0.10 26.86
CA ASN A 417 -0.56 0.63 26.95
C ASN A 417 -1.49 0.12 25.82
N SER A 418 -1.65 -1.19 25.73
CA SER A 418 -2.66 -1.86 24.90
C SER A 418 -3.63 -2.66 25.78
N ARG A 419 -4.73 -3.19 25.24
CA ARG A 419 -5.57 -4.14 25.98
C ARG A 419 -4.80 -5.43 26.21
N GLU A 420 -4.33 -6.07 25.14
CA GLU A 420 -3.32 -7.12 25.22
C GLU A 420 -2.06 -6.70 24.45
N GLY A 421 -0.89 -7.02 24.99
CA GLY A 421 0.37 -6.76 24.31
C GLY A 421 0.54 -7.65 23.06
N ILE A 422 0.55 -8.96 23.28
CA ILE A 422 0.62 -9.98 22.22
C ILE A 422 -0.51 -10.99 22.43
N TYR A 423 -1.33 -11.25 21.40
CA TYR A 423 -2.39 -12.25 21.44
C TYR A 423 -2.31 -13.22 20.28
N PHE A 424 -2.04 -14.49 20.55
CA PHE A 424 -1.99 -15.54 19.54
C PHE A 424 -3.11 -16.54 19.80
N TYR A 425 -3.91 -16.80 18.77
CA TYR A 425 -4.98 -17.77 18.86
C TYR A 425 -5.22 -18.53 17.58
N TRP A 426 -6.00 -19.62 17.68
CA TRP A 426 -6.66 -20.18 16.53
C TRP A 426 -8.05 -20.68 16.88
N ASP A 427 -8.90 -20.69 15.85
CA ASP A 427 -10.21 -21.31 15.85
C ASP A 427 -10.28 -22.36 14.75
N LYS A 428 -11.25 -23.27 14.90
CA LYS A 428 -11.47 -24.34 13.93
C LYS A 428 -11.76 -23.73 12.55
N TRP A 429 -10.87 -24.02 11.60
CA TRP A 429 -11.02 -23.65 10.20
C TRP A 429 -12.39 -24.11 9.64
N ASN A 430 -13.11 -23.17 9.04
CA ASN A 430 -14.36 -23.42 8.33
C ASN A 430 -14.10 -23.52 6.81
N PRO A 431 -14.22 -24.71 6.19
CA PRO A 431 -13.95 -24.88 4.76
C PRO A 431 -14.91 -24.09 3.85
N LYS A 432 -16.08 -23.68 4.34
CA LYS A 432 -17.01 -22.85 3.55
C LYS A 432 -16.54 -21.40 3.46
N GLU A 433 -16.04 -20.85 4.56
CA GLU A 433 -15.52 -19.48 4.63
C GLU A 433 -14.16 -19.34 3.95
N PHE A 434 -13.32 -20.36 4.11
CA PHE A 434 -11.94 -20.36 3.63
C PHE A 434 -11.75 -21.40 2.51
N TYR A 435 -12.71 -21.49 1.59
CA TYR A 435 -12.72 -22.47 0.49
C TYR A 435 -11.50 -22.36 -0.45
N PHE A 436 -10.85 -21.19 -0.46
CA PHE A 436 -9.65 -20.91 -1.26
C PHE A 436 -8.36 -21.43 -0.61
N LEU A 437 -8.42 -21.90 0.65
CA LEU A 437 -7.29 -22.52 1.32
C LEU A 437 -7.30 -24.04 1.13
N THR A 438 -6.12 -24.60 0.88
CA THR A 438 -5.93 -26.05 0.86
C THR A 438 -5.96 -26.60 2.30
N PRO A 439 -6.85 -27.54 2.63
CA PRO A 439 -6.95 -28.10 3.98
C PRO A 439 -5.61 -28.64 4.48
N THR A 440 -5.27 -28.38 5.75
CA THR A 440 -4.08 -28.96 6.40
C THR A 440 -4.50 -29.96 7.48
N THR A 441 -3.62 -30.90 7.81
CA THR A 441 -3.90 -31.93 8.83
C THR A 441 -4.10 -31.37 10.24
N ASP A 442 -3.56 -30.19 10.51
CA ASP A 442 -3.70 -29.47 11.77
C ASP A 442 -4.80 -28.39 11.75
N ASN A 443 -5.60 -28.31 10.68
CA ASN A 443 -6.66 -27.30 10.50
C ASN A 443 -6.18 -25.85 10.74
N PHE A 444 -4.94 -25.55 10.31
CA PHE A 444 -4.30 -24.25 10.49
C PHE A 444 -4.18 -23.82 11.95
N ALA A 445 -3.91 -24.77 12.85
CA ALA A 445 -3.65 -24.44 14.25
C ALA A 445 -2.52 -23.41 14.36
N SER A 446 -2.70 -22.42 15.24
CA SER A 446 -1.64 -21.46 15.55
C SER A 446 -0.55 -22.17 16.34
N ARG A 447 0.65 -22.32 15.76
CA ARG A 447 1.70 -23.16 16.35
C ARG A 447 3.14 -22.81 15.96
N ASP A 448 4.09 -23.34 16.73
CA ASP A 448 5.53 -23.21 16.47
C ASP A 448 6.00 -21.75 16.39
N ASN A 449 5.32 -20.85 17.08
CA ASN A 449 5.69 -19.44 17.10
C ASN A 449 6.67 -19.16 18.23
N SER A 450 7.58 -18.21 17.99
CA SER A 450 8.57 -17.75 18.96
C SER A 450 8.26 -16.31 19.39
N ILE A 451 7.94 -16.12 20.67
CA ILE A 451 7.69 -14.81 21.29
C ILE A 451 8.85 -14.52 22.25
N LEU A 452 9.80 -13.69 21.80
CA LEU A 452 11.13 -13.59 22.40
C LEU A 452 11.48 -12.16 22.79
N ASP A 453 12.04 -11.95 23.98
CA ASP A 453 12.75 -10.70 24.32
C ASP A 453 11.93 -9.40 24.13
N ASN A 454 10.60 -9.48 24.20
CA ASN A 454 9.73 -8.30 24.09
C ASN A 454 9.64 -7.57 25.44
N LEU A 455 9.53 -6.24 25.39
CA LEU A 455 9.14 -5.41 26.52
C LEU A 455 7.62 -5.18 26.46
N LEU A 456 6.91 -5.68 27.46
CA LEU A 456 5.45 -5.62 27.55
C LEU A 456 5.07 -4.87 28.82
N ARG A 457 4.53 -3.66 28.67
CA ARG A 457 4.28 -2.78 29.81
C ARG A 457 2.90 -2.14 29.78
N ASP A 458 2.28 -1.99 30.96
CA ASP A 458 1.01 -1.28 31.14
C ASP A 458 -0.14 -1.82 30.26
N ASN A 459 -0.11 -3.11 29.89
CA ASN A 459 -1.20 -3.71 29.10
C ASN A 459 -2.34 -4.15 30.01
N ALA A 460 -3.57 -3.68 29.72
CA ALA A 460 -4.68 -3.72 30.65
C ALA A 460 -5.14 -5.14 31.02
N VAL A 461 -5.09 -6.08 30.07
CA VAL A 461 -5.56 -7.47 30.24
C VAL A 461 -4.40 -8.44 30.37
N ALA A 462 -3.48 -8.46 29.40
CA ALA A 462 -2.33 -9.35 29.42
C ALA A 462 -1.13 -8.79 28.65
N GLY A 463 0.09 -9.12 29.09
CA GLY A 463 1.30 -8.93 28.30
C GLY A 463 1.32 -9.90 27.11
N ILE A 464 1.20 -11.20 27.37
CA ILE A 464 1.05 -12.25 26.36
C ILE A 464 -0.21 -13.07 26.67
N ARG A 465 -1.05 -13.29 25.66
CA ARG A 465 -2.16 -14.25 25.71
C ARG A 465 -2.00 -15.28 24.60
N LEU A 466 -2.12 -16.56 24.96
CA LEU A 466 -2.16 -17.69 24.03
C LEU A 466 -3.49 -18.43 24.24
N THR A 467 -4.36 -18.41 23.22
CA THR A 467 -5.65 -19.13 23.27
C THR A 467 -5.69 -20.19 22.19
N ASN A 468 -5.75 -21.45 22.60
CA ASN A 468 -5.59 -22.61 21.72
C ASN A 468 -4.24 -22.67 20.97
N SER A 469 -3.30 -21.74 21.13
CA SER A 469 -2.03 -21.78 20.41
C SER A 469 -1.04 -22.79 21.02
N ILE A 470 -0.53 -23.73 20.23
CA ILE A 470 0.26 -24.90 20.69
C ILE A 470 1.73 -24.82 20.27
N GLN A 471 2.61 -25.56 20.96
CA GLN A 471 4.02 -25.74 20.58
C GLN A 471 4.79 -24.41 20.41
N ASN A 472 4.39 -23.38 21.14
CA ASN A 472 5.06 -22.08 21.06
C ASN A 472 6.30 -22.03 21.96
N ARG A 473 7.17 -21.07 21.71
CA ARG A 473 8.29 -20.72 22.57
C ARG A 473 8.10 -19.30 23.09
N VAL A 474 7.98 -19.14 24.40
CA VAL A 474 7.92 -17.84 25.08
C VAL A 474 9.15 -17.70 25.96
N SER A 475 10.04 -16.77 25.64
CA SER A 475 11.33 -16.67 26.33
C SER A 475 11.87 -15.24 26.41
N GLY A 476 12.49 -14.87 27.54
CA GLY A 476 13.22 -13.60 27.67
C GLY A 476 12.37 -12.32 27.68
N ASN A 477 11.04 -12.43 27.62
CA ASN A 477 10.14 -11.28 27.65
C ASN A 477 10.15 -10.60 29.03
N ARG A 478 10.20 -9.27 29.03
CA ARG A 478 10.12 -8.43 30.23
C ARG A 478 8.69 -7.91 30.39
N PHE A 479 8.14 -8.05 31.58
CA PHE A 479 6.78 -7.63 31.90
C PHE A 479 6.77 -6.60 33.02
N GLU A 480 6.04 -5.52 32.82
CA GLU A 480 5.92 -4.43 33.80
C GLU A 480 4.46 -3.96 33.87
N ASN A 481 3.83 -4.05 35.04
CA ASN A 481 2.49 -3.49 35.29
C ASN A 481 1.40 -3.93 34.29
N ASN A 482 1.44 -5.17 33.81
CA ASN A 482 0.35 -5.72 33.00
C ASN A 482 -0.75 -6.31 33.90
N GLY A 483 -1.99 -6.36 33.42
CA GLY A 483 -3.09 -7.03 34.14
C GLY A 483 -2.76 -8.50 34.47
N ARG A 484 -2.14 -9.19 33.51
CA ARG A 484 -1.44 -10.48 33.70
C ARG A 484 -0.19 -10.49 32.83
N ASN A 485 0.91 -11.07 33.29
CA ASN A 485 2.10 -11.22 32.43
C ASN A 485 1.81 -12.20 31.30
N LEU A 486 1.35 -13.40 31.66
CA LEU A 486 1.04 -14.48 30.73
C LEU A 486 -0.34 -15.06 31.01
N TRP A 487 -1.14 -15.24 29.95
CA TRP A 487 -2.44 -15.90 30.00
C TRP A 487 -2.48 -17.02 28.96
N LEU A 488 -2.51 -18.27 29.42
CA LEU A 488 -2.73 -19.46 28.59
C LEU A 488 -4.18 -19.92 28.74
N GLU A 489 -4.85 -20.20 27.63
CA GLU A 489 -6.25 -20.63 27.62
C GLU A 489 -6.49 -21.70 26.55
N GLY A 490 -7.31 -22.70 26.88
CA GLY A 490 -7.61 -23.80 25.96
C GLY A 490 -6.38 -24.66 25.66
N ARG A 491 -6.25 -25.12 24.41
CA ARG A 491 -5.19 -26.04 23.98
C ARG A 491 -3.85 -25.32 23.84
N THR A 492 -2.94 -25.48 24.80
CA THR A 492 -1.63 -24.81 24.78
C THR A 492 -0.47 -25.79 24.95
N GLU A 493 -0.71 -27.08 24.70
CA GLU A 493 0.26 -28.16 24.86
C GLU A 493 1.54 -27.95 24.04
N GLY A 494 2.67 -28.42 24.57
CA GLY A 494 3.98 -28.29 23.94
C GLY A 494 4.57 -26.87 23.98
N THR A 495 3.83 -25.88 24.50
CA THR A 495 4.37 -24.54 24.69
C THR A 495 5.44 -24.52 25.78
N THR A 496 6.62 -24.01 25.43
CA THR A 496 7.76 -23.85 26.35
C THR A 496 7.82 -22.41 26.82
N ILE A 497 7.92 -22.23 28.14
CA ILE A 497 8.01 -20.91 28.78
C ILE A 497 9.28 -20.91 29.62
N SER A 498 10.18 -19.97 29.35
CA SER A 498 11.41 -19.80 30.12
C SER A 498 11.68 -18.33 30.41
N ASN A 499 12.22 -18.05 31.60
CA ASN A 499 12.48 -16.68 32.08
C ASN A 499 11.24 -15.77 32.07
N ALA A 500 10.04 -16.33 32.30
CA ALA A 500 8.84 -15.53 32.55
C ALA A 500 8.78 -15.17 34.05
N PRO A 501 8.70 -13.87 34.42
CA PRO A 501 8.52 -13.44 35.81
C PRO A 501 7.12 -13.71 36.35
#